data_AF-A0AAE3I4V4-F1
#
_entry.id   AF-A0AAE3I4V4-F1
#
_cell.length_a   1.000
_cell.length_b   1.000
_cell.length_c   1.000
_cell.angle_alpha   90.00
_cell.angle_beta   90.00
_cell.angle_gamma   90.00
#
_symmetry.space_group_name_H-M   'P 1'
#
loop_
_entity.id
_entity.type
_entity.pdbx_description
1 polymer ?
#
loop_
_entity_poly.entity_id
_entity_poly.type
_entity_poly.pdbx_seq_one_letter_code
_entity_poly.pdbx_strand_id
1 'polypeptide(L)'
;MNAPDALQEEVEKFNAWAASFQPHQRTGEWECGYDHWQSPWDAAIAVLESVPPKAWGESCRANLLYAIARDNEMEWISRQLAGKPDALVELAWLAIDSSEPDAKWQVAVQLGALSAKREEAEQLLLRLVDDEDEYVSRRALLALGALKSSHAERLAEKAWRTGHEYQRIAALWVLKDVAPSKLMQYVRLAYEDGRKIVVDNARNALLAYKA
;
A
#
# COMPACT_ATOMS: atom_id res chain seq x y z
N MET A 1 31.75 -0.51 -1.28
CA MET A 1 30.64 0.41 -0.97
C MET A 1 29.72 -0.30 0.00
N ASN A 2 29.25 0.36 1.07
CA ASN A 2 28.28 -0.28 1.98
C ASN A 2 26.87 -0.26 1.32
N ALA A 3 25.92 -1.02 1.86
CA ALA A 3 24.60 -1.12 1.24
C ALA A 3 23.84 0.23 1.18
N PRO A 4 23.83 1.08 2.23
CA PRO A 4 23.22 2.41 2.14
C PRO A 4 23.82 3.33 1.07
N ASP A 5 25.15 3.33 0.91
CA ASP A 5 25.85 4.13 -0.10
C ASP A 5 25.49 3.65 -1.52
N ALA A 6 25.36 2.33 -1.72
CA ALA A 6 24.94 1.76 -2.99
C ALA A 6 23.49 2.14 -3.32
N LEU A 7 22.59 2.11 -2.34
CA LEU A 7 21.21 2.55 -2.52
C LEU A 7 21.13 4.05 -2.87
N GLN A 8 21.95 4.89 -2.22
CA GLN A 8 22.07 6.31 -2.57
C GLN A 8 22.47 6.49 -4.04
N GLU A 9 23.50 5.78 -4.51
CA GLU A 9 23.96 5.86 -5.89
C GLU A 9 22.86 5.44 -6.89
N GLU A 10 22.13 4.37 -6.61
CA GLU A 10 21.04 3.91 -7.49
C GLU A 10 19.85 4.86 -7.51
N VAL A 11 19.51 5.50 -6.38
CA VAL A 11 18.51 6.56 -6.32
C VAL A 11 18.97 7.78 -7.13
N GLU A 12 20.25 8.16 -7.07
CA GLU A 12 20.80 9.25 -7.88
C GLU A 12 20.76 8.95 -9.38
N LYS A 13 21.09 7.71 -9.79
CA LYS A 13 20.96 7.27 -11.19
C LYS A 13 19.53 7.33 -11.68
N PHE A 14 18.58 6.83 -10.87
CA PHE A 14 17.16 6.93 -11.20
C PHE A 14 16.72 8.39 -11.33
N ASN A 15 17.15 9.27 -10.41
CA ASN A 15 16.85 10.70 -10.47
C ASN A 15 17.44 11.38 -11.71
N ALA A 16 18.67 11.02 -12.10
CA ALA A 16 19.31 11.53 -13.30
C ALA A 16 18.57 11.10 -14.58
N TRP A 17 18.13 9.84 -14.63
CA TRP A 17 17.28 9.34 -15.71
C TRP A 17 15.92 10.08 -15.72
N ALA A 18 15.26 10.20 -14.58
CA ALA A 18 13.99 10.90 -14.44
C ALA A 18 14.09 12.37 -14.89
N ALA A 19 15.21 13.04 -14.62
CA ALA A 19 15.48 14.42 -15.03
C ALA A 19 15.49 14.61 -16.56
N SER A 20 15.61 13.55 -17.36
CA SER A 20 15.46 13.63 -18.82
C SER A 20 14.00 13.84 -19.27
N PHE A 21 13.03 13.63 -18.37
CA PHE A 21 11.59 13.85 -18.60
C PHE A 21 11.11 15.13 -17.94
N GLN A 22 10.30 15.89 -18.67
CA GLN A 22 9.55 17.00 -18.13
C GLN A 22 8.48 16.49 -17.13
N PRO A 23 8.12 17.27 -16.09
CA PRO A 23 7.16 16.82 -15.09
C PRO A 23 5.81 16.34 -15.66
N HIS A 24 5.31 16.97 -16.72
CA HIS A 24 4.06 16.58 -17.38
C HIS A 24 4.15 15.27 -18.18
N GLN A 25 5.37 14.76 -18.42
CA GLN A 25 5.60 13.46 -19.06
C GLN A 25 5.66 12.33 -18.03
N ARG A 26 5.77 12.67 -16.74
CA ARG A 26 5.85 11.72 -15.62
C ARG A 26 4.45 11.38 -15.13
N THR A 27 3.70 10.64 -15.95
CA THR A 27 2.29 10.29 -15.69
C THR A 27 2.05 8.81 -15.95
N GLY A 28 1.15 8.21 -15.18
CA GLY A 28 0.91 6.77 -15.27
C GLY A 28 2.15 5.98 -14.86
N GLU A 29 2.44 4.89 -15.57
CA GLU A 29 3.54 3.95 -15.30
C GLU A 29 4.86 4.35 -15.99
N TRP A 30 5.19 5.64 -16.01
CA TRP A 30 6.35 6.13 -16.76
C TRP A 30 7.68 5.59 -16.20
N GLU A 31 7.74 5.31 -14.89
CA GLU A 31 8.88 4.67 -14.22
C GLU A 31 9.24 3.30 -14.83
N CYS A 32 8.28 2.59 -15.43
CA CYS A 32 8.52 1.32 -16.12
C CYS A 32 9.48 1.45 -17.32
N GLY A 33 9.72 2.67 -17.81
CA GLY A 33 10.72 2.95 -18.85
C GLY A 33 12.17 2.95 -18.37
N TYR A 34 12.44 2.74 -17.08
CA TYR A 34 13.80 2.64 -16.57
C TYR A 34 14.39 1.24 -16.77
N ASP A 35 15.31 1.07 -17.72
CA ASP A 35 15.83 -0.25 -18.09
C ASP A 35 16.78 -0.90 -17.05
N HIS A 36 17.11 -0.19 -15.98
CA HIS A 36 18.14 -0.61 -15.01
C HIS A 36 17.58 -1.02 -13.65
N TRP A 37 16.29 -1.39 -13.56
CA TRP A 37 15.61 -1.73 -12.30
C TRP A 37 16.30 -2.76 -11.41
N GLN A 38 17.06 -3.70 -11.98
CA GLN A 38 17.76 -4.72 -11.20
C GLN A 38 18.69 -4.10 -10.14
N SER A 39 19.40 -3.02 -10.49
CA SER A 39 20.37 -2.38 -9.59
C SER A 39 19.74 -1.69 -8.36
N PRO A 40 18.73 -0.80 -8.47
CA PRO A 40 18.04 -0.25 -7.30
C PRO A 40 17.31 -1.32 -6.49
N TRP A 41 16.77 -2.37 -7.13
CA TRP A 41 16.21 -3.50 -6.40
C TRP A 41 17.28 -4.18 -5.53
N ASP A 42 18.39 -4.61 -6.12
CA ASP A 42 19.46 -5.29 -5.39
C ASP A 42 20.01 -4.41 -4.26
N ALA A 43 20.19 -3.11 -4.51
CA ALA A 43 20.68 -2.16 -3.51
C ALA A 43 19.71 -1.97 -2.34
N ALA A 44 18.41 -1.79 -2.61
CA ALA A 44 17.40 -1.66 -1.56
C ALA A 44 17.28 -2.94 -0.74
N ILE A 45 17.28 -4.10 -1.39
CA ILE A 45 17.20 -5.40 -0.73
C ILE A 45 18.43 -5.66 0.12
N ALA A 46 19.63 -5.32 -0.37
CA ALA A 46 20.86 -5.42 0.40
C ALA A 46 20.79 -4.58 1.69
N VAL A 47 20.19 -3.40 1.67
CA VAL A 47 19.94 -2.61 2.89
C VAL A 47 18.98 -3.33 3.83
N LEU A 48 17.84 -3.83 3.34
CA LEU A 48 16.83 -4.53 4.13
C LEU A 48 17.36 -5.83 4.77
N GLU A 49 18.35 -6.46 4.17
CA GLU A 49 18.94 -7.72 4.65
C GLU A 49 20.15 -7.52 5.55
N SER A 50 20.98 -6.51 5.29
CA SER A 50 22.28 -6.36 5.96
C SER A 50 22.34 -5.26 7.02
N VAL A 51 21.39 -4.31 7.01
CA VAL A 51 21.40 -3.18 7.95
C VAL A 51 20.16 -3.23 8.83
N PRO A 52 20.30 -3.34 10.17
CA PRO A 52 19.15 -3.34 11.05
C PRO A 52 18.42 -1.99 11.01
N PRO A 53 17.07 -1.95 11.10
CA PRO A 53 16.29 -0.72 10.95
C PRO A 53 16.71 0.43 11.87
N LYS A 54 17.14 0.11 13.08
CA LYS A 54 17.64 1.07 14.08
C LYS A 54 18.94 1.76 13.66
N ALA A 55 19.68 1.20 12.71
CA ALA A 55 20.93 1.74 12.19
C ALA A 55 20.76 2.47 10.85
N TRP A 56 19.56 2.50 10.26
CA TRP A 56 19.31 3.29 9.07
C TRP A 56 19.42 4.78 9.40
N GLY A 57 20.40 5.45 8.80
CA GLY A 57 20.49 6.91 8.82
C GLY A 57 19.34 7.56 8.03
N GLU A 58 19.18 8.87 8.20
CA GLU A 58 18.10 9.66 7.57
C GLU A 58 18.04 9.46 6.05
N SER A 59 19.16 9.62 5.34
CA SER A 59 19.22 9.42 3.89
C SER A 59 18.87 7.99 3.48
N CYS A 60 19.31 6.99 4.25
CA CYS A 60 18.99 5.59 3.97
C CYS A 60 17.48 5.33 4.06
N ARG A 61 16.82 5.89 5.07
CA ARG A 61 15.36 5.78 5.26
C ARG A 61 14.60 6.47 4.13
N ALA A 62 15.01 7.69 3.78
CA ALA A 62 14.42 8.44 2.68
C ALA A 62 14.58 7.70 1.34
N ASN A 63 15.76 7.14 1.07
CA ASN A 63 16.02 6.40 -0.17
C ASN A 63 15.26 5.08 -0.24
N LEU A 64 15.11 4.35 0.87
CA LEU A 64 14.27 3.14 0.90
C LEU A 64 12.82 3.48 0.56
N LEU A 65 12.28 4.54 1.17
CA LEU A 65 10.91 4.97 0.90
C LEU A 65 10.74 5.44 -0.55
N TYR A 66 11.70 6.22 -1.06
CA TYR A 66 11.71 6.67 -2.44
C TYR A 66 11.78 5.50 -3.43
N ALA A 67 12.66 4.53 -3.18
CA ALA A 67 12.79 3.35 -4.03
C ALA A 67 11.51 2.52 -4.04
N ILE A 68 10.87 2.33 -2.88
CA ILE A 68 9.54 1.69 -2.80
C ILE A 68 8.52 2.47 -3.62
N ALA A 69 8.47 3.80 -3.49
CA ALA A 69 7.52 4.63 -4.24
C ALA A 69 7.69 4.49 -5.76
N ARG A 70 8.92 4.40 -6.26
CA ARG A 70 9.17 4.26 -7.71
C ARG A 70 8.95 2.83 -8.22
N ASP A 71 9.13 1.83 -7.37
CA ASP A 71 8.83 0.43 -7.66
C ASP A 71 7.32 0.10 -7.49
N ASN A 72 6.45 1.02 -7.88
CA ASN A 72 5.00 0.93 -7.64
C ASN A 72 4.29 -0.12 -8.50
N GLU A 73 4.78 -0.37 -9.71
CA GLU A 73 4.19 -1.38 -10.61
C GLU A 73 4.55 -2.81 -10.22
N MET A 74 5.82 -3.05 -9.88
CA MET A 74 6.31 -4.40 -9.61
C MET A 74 6.18 -4.80 -8.13
N GLU A 75 6.18 -3.81 -7.22
CA GLU A 75 6.12 -3.99 -5.76
C GLU A 75 7.23 -4.91 -5.23
N TRP A 76 8.35 -5.02 -5.95
CA TRP A 76 9.40 -5.99 -5.66
C TRP A 76 10.07 -5.71 -4.32
N ILE A 77 10.40 -4.46 -4.04
CA ILE A 77 11.05 -3.99 -2.81
C ILE A 77 10.08 -4.13 -1.64
N SER A 78 8.83 -3.65 -1.78
CA SER A 78 7.86 -3.69 -0.68
C SER A 78 7.51 -5.13 -0.28
N ARG A 79 7.44 -6.08 -1.22
CA ARG A 79 7.26 -7.51 -0.92
C ARG A 79 8.41 -8.09 -0.09
N GLN A 80 9.62 -7.54 -0.15
CA GLN A 80 10.72 -7.98 0.71
C GLN A 80 10.55 -7.61 2.19
N LEU A 81 9.59 -6.75 2.52
CA LEU A 81 9.24 -6.43 3.91
C LEU A 81 8.45 -7.56 4.58
N ALA A 82 7.93 -8.52 3.80
CA ALA A 82 7.38 -9.75 4.34
C ALA A 82 8.43 -10.47 5.20
N GLY A 83 8.08 -10.76 6.46
CA GLY A 83 9.00 -11.37 7.43
C GLY A 83 10.02 -10.42 8.06
N LYS A 84 9.95 -9.10 7.78
CA LYS A 84 10.81 -8.07 8.39
C LYS A 84 9.98 -7.05 9.18
N PRO A 85 9.34 -7.45 10.30
CA PRO A 85 8.37 -6.61 11.03
C PRO A 85 8.94 -5.27 11.50
N ASP A 86 10.17 -5.25 12.02
CA ASP A 86 10.78 -4.00 12.50
C ASP A 86 11.08 -3.03 11.34
N ALA A 87 11.51 -3.55 10.18
CA ALA A 87 11.76 -2.75 8.98
C ALA A 87 10.47 -2.14 8.45
N LEU A 88 9.41 -2.95 8.38
CA LEU A 88 8.09 -2.52 7.92
C LEU A 88 7.50 -1.43 8.83
N VAL A 89 7.57 -1.61 10.15
CA VAL A 89 7.08 -0.61 11.11
C VAL A 89 7.85 0.70 11.00
N GLU A 90 9.19 0.64 10.88
CA GLU A 90 10.01 1.84 10.73
C GLU A 90 9.65 2.62 9.46
N LEU A 91 9.50 1.93 8.33
CA LEU A 91 9.10 2.55 7.06
C LEU A 91 7.65 3.04 7.09
N ALA A 92 6.75 2.37 7.80
CA ALA A 92 5.36 2.80 7.94
C ALA A 92 5.22 4.12 8.69
N TRP A 93 5.96 4.31 9.79
CA TRP A 93 6.00 5.59 10.49
C TRP A 93 6.48 6.71 9.57
N LEU A 94 7.53 6.46 8.79
CA LEU A 94 8.04 7.43 7.82
C LEU A 94 7.04 7.70 6.69
N ALA A 95 6.41 6.65 6.15
CA ALA A 95 5.50 6.75 5.02
C ALA A 95 4.29 7.63 5.34
N ILE A 96 3.73 7.51 6.55
CA ILE A 96 2.53 8.29 6.96
C ILE A 96 2.77 9.79 6.82
N ASP A 97 3.95 10.27 7.20
CA ASP A 97 4.27 11.70 7.16
C ASP A 97 4.89 12.14 5.80
N SER A 98 5.06 11.20 4.86
CA SER A 98 5.62 11.48 3.53
C SER A 98 4.58 11.99 2.54
N SER A 99 5.05 12.61 1.45
CA SER A 99 4.23 13.00 0.29
C SER A 99 4.18 11.94 -0.81
N GLU A 100 4.64 10.71 -0.55
CA GLU A 100 4.76 9.65 -1.55
C GLU A 100 3.59 8.65 -1.42
N PRO A 101 2.45 8.88 -2.13
CA PRO A 101 1.29 7.99 -2.04
C PRO A 101 1.65 6.56 -2.47
N ASP A 102 2.58 6.41 -3.42
CA ASP A 102 3.00 5.12 -3.91
C ASP A 102 3.70 4.25 -2.88
N ALA A 103 4.50 4.85 -2.00
CA ALA A 103 5.07 4.11 -0.88
C ALA A 103 4.02 3.82 0.19
N LYS A 104 3.12 4.77 0.48
CA LYS A 104 2.09 4.62 1.51
C LYS A 104 1.17 3.43 1.24
N TRP A 105 0.64 3.30 0.03
CA TRP A 105 -0.30 2.22 -0.28
C TRP A 105 0.39 0.85 -0.27
N GLN A 106 1.64 0.77 -0.72
CA GLN A 106 2.43 -0.47 -0.68
C GLN A 106 2.72 -0.89 0.76
N VAL A 107 3.13 0.05 1.62
CA VAL A 107 3.35 -0.22 3.05
C VAL A 107 2.05 -0.65 3.73
N ALA A 108 0.91 -0.01 3.43
CA ALA A 108 -0.39 -0.42 3.94
C ALA A 108 -0.72 -1.89 3.61
N VAL A 109 -0.43 -2.33 2.38
CA VAL A 109 -0.65 -3.72 1.95
C VAL A 109 0.19 -4.68 2.79
N GLN A 110 1.48 -4.39 2.97
CA GLN A 110 2.38 -5.24 3.76
C GLN A 110 1.96 -5.29 5.25
N LEU A 111 1.50 -4.16 5.82
CA LEU A 111 0.95 -4.11 7.18
C LEU A 111 -0.28 -5.01 7.34
N GLY A 112 -1.14 -5.09 6.32
CA GLY A 112 -2.32 -5.96 6.32
C GLY A 112 -2.02 -7.45 6.39
N ALA A 113 -0.81 -7.85 5.99
CA ALA A 113 -0.32 -9.24 6.06
C ALA A 113 0.55 -9.51 7.29
N LEU A 114 0.80 -8.49 8.13
CA LEU A 114 1.74 -8.59 9.24
C LEU A 114 1.09 -9.23 10.47
N SER A 115 1.46 -10.50 10.75
CA SER A 115 0.98 -11.22 11.94
C SER A 115 1.74 -10.85 13.21
N ALA A 116 3.04 -10.60 13.10
CA ALA A 116 3.85 -10.05 14.21
C ALA A 116 3.51 -8.57 14.42
N LYS A 117 3.49 -8.06 15.66
CA LYS A 117 3.16 -6.65 15.95
C LYS A 117 1.81 -6.20 15.36
N ARG A 118 0.82 -7.10 15.34
CA ARG A 118 -0.49 -6.85 14.75
C ARG A 118 -1.15 -5.57 15.29
N GLU A 119 -1.04 -5.30 16.59
CA GLU A 119 -1.60 -4.11 17.23
C GLU A 119 -0.95 -2.82 16.69
N GLU A 120 0.37 -2.82 16.50
CA GLU A 120 1.11 -1.69 15.94
C GLU A 120 0.78 -1.49 14.46
N ALA A 121 0.66 -2.59 13.70
CA ALA A 121 0.22 -2.53 12.31
C ALA A 121 -1.20 -1.96 12.19
N GLU A 122 -2.13 -2.37 13.05
CA GLU A 122 -3.48 -1.81 13.11
C GLU A 122 -3.46 -0.31 13.41
N GLN A 123 -2.65 0.16 14.37
CA GLN A 123 -2.51 1.59 14.67
C GLN A 123 -2.01 2.41 13.48
N LEU A 124 -1.00 1.92 12.77
CA LEU A 124 -0.45 2.56 11.58
C LEU A 124 -1.48 2.62 10.45
N LEU A 125 -2.20 1.52 10.21
CA LEU A 125 -3.27 1.45 9.21
C LEU A 125 -4.44 2.38 9.52
N LEU A 126 -4.77 2.57 10.81
CA LEU A 126 -5.79 3.54 11.23
C LEU A 126 -5.39 4.99 10.95
N ARG A 127 -4.09 5.30 10.81
CA ARG A 127 -3.64 6.62 10.31
C ARG A 127 -3.78 6.70 8.79
N LEU A 128 -3.40 5.65 8.06
CA LEU A 128 -3.43 5.61 6.59
C LEU A 128 -4.84 5.54 6.00
N VAL A 129 -5.83 5.01 6.72
CA VAL A 129 -7.22 4.92 6.22
C VAL A 129 -7.91 6.28 6.09
N ASP A 130 -7.38 7.32 6.73
CA ASP A 130 -7.85 8.70 6.63
C ASP A 130 -6.95 9.56 5.71
N ASP A 131 -6.03 8.94 4.94
CA ASP A 131 -5.20 9.64 3.96
C ASP A 131 -6.04 10.30 2.86
N GLU A 132 -5.60 11.47 2.38
CA GLU A 132 -6.30 12.24 1.34
C GLU A 132 -6.24 11.55 -0.04
N ASP A 133 -5.20 10.74 -0.28
CA ASP A 133 -5.12 9.92 -1.47
C ASP A 133 -6.12 8.74 -1.38
N GLU A 134 -7.04 8.67 -2.35
CA GLU A 134 -8.08 7.64 -2.37
C GLU A 134 -7.49 6.23 -2.45
N TYR A 135 -6.39 6.06 -3.17
CA TYR A 135 -5.79 4.75 -3.34
C TYR A 135 -5.11 4.30 -2.04
N VAL A 136 -4.40 5.19 -1.35
CA VAL A 136 -3.82 4.91 -0.03
C VAL A 136 -4.92 4.53 0.97
N SER A 137 -5.93 5.38 1.14
CA SER A 137 -7.01 5.14 2.10
C SER A 137 -7.78 3.86 1.80
N ARG A 138 -8.03 3.55 0.52
CA ARG A 138 -8.66 2.30 0.08
C ARG A 138 -7.81 1.08 0.42
N ARG A 139 -6.50 1.12 0.15
CA ARG A 139 -5.58 0.00 0.43
C ARG A 139 -5.42 -0.23 1.94
N ALA A 140 -5.39 0.84 2.73
CA ALA A 140 -5.40 0.75 4.18
C ALA A 140 -6.71 0.12 4.73
N LEU A 141 -7.87 0.47 4.18
CA LEU A 141 -9.14 -0.17 4.54
C LEU A 141 -9.13 -1.68 4.27
N LEU A 142 -8.68 -2.10 3.08
CA LEU A 142 -8.56 -3.52 2.75
C LEU A 142 -7.62 -4.25 3.71
N ALA A 143 -6.48 -3.64 4.06
CA ALA A 143 -5.53 -4.18 5.02
C ALA A 143 -6.14 -4.31 6.44
N LEU A 144 -6.91 -3.33 6.91
CA LEU A 144 -7.65 -3.42 8.19
C LEU A 144 -8.67 -4.57 8.16
N GLY A 145 -9.33 -4.78 7.02
CA GLY A 145 -10.22 -5.93 6.79
C GLY A 145 -9.47 -7.26 6.86
N ALA A 146 -8.29 -7.36 6.25
CA ALA A 146 -7.44 -8.55 6.30
C ALA A 146 -6.99 -8.88 7.73
N LEU A 147 -6.61 -7.86 8.51
CA LEU A 147 -6.27 -8.03 9.92
C LEU A 147 -7.47 -8.38 10.80
N LYS A 148 -8.71 -8.31 10.29
CA LYS A 148 -9.94 -8.42 11.09
C LYS A 148 -9.99 -7.37 12.21
N SER A 149 -9.60 -6.14 11.90
CA SER A 149 -9.70 -5.01 12.83
C SER A 149 -11.16 -4.82 13.28
N SER A 150 -11.37 -4.52 14.56
CA SER A 150 -12.70 -4.19 15.09
C SER A 150 -13.25 -2.87 14.52
N HIS A 151 -12.38 -2.03 13.94
CA HIS A 151 -12.76 -0.78 13.29
C HIS A 151 -13.17 -0.95 11.82
N ALA A 152 -12.80 -2.08 11.20
CA ALA A 152 -12.94 -2.30 9.76
C ALA A 152 -14.39 -2.23 9.29
N GLU A 153 -15.34 -2.74 10.07
CA GLU A 153 -16.77 -2.66 9.73
C GLU A 153 -17.22 -1.21 9.58
N ARG A 154 -17.02 -0.38 10.61
CA ARG A 154 -17.43 1.04 10.60
C ARG A 154 -16.75 1.80 9.48
N LEU A 155 -15.47 1.54 9.23
CA LEU A 155 -14.70 2.18 8.18
C LEU A 155 -15.17 1.76 6.78
N ALA A 156 -15.56 0.50 6.58
CA ALA A 156 -16.18 0.04 5.34
C ALA A 156 -17.51 0.75 5.07
N GLU A 157 -18.35 0.96 6.09
CA GLU A 157 -19.57 1.75 5.92
C GLU A 157 -19.28 3.22 5.57
N LYS A 158 -18.25 3.82 6.19
CA LYS A 158 -17.78 5.18 5.86
C LYS A 158 -17.33 5.24 4.40
N ALA A 159 -16.50 4.31 3.96
CA ALA A 159 -16.02 4.20 2.58
C ALA A 159 -17.17 4.05 1.58
N TRP A 160 -18.18 3.24 1.89
CA TRP A 160 -19.37 3.09 1.05
C TRP A 160 -20.11 4.43 0.82
N ARG A 161 -20.28 5.21 1.90
CA ARG A 161 -21.00 6.50 1.88
C ARG A 161 -20.31 7.57 1.05
N THR A 162 -19.01 7.43 0.77
CA THR A 162 -18.28 8.39 -0.08
C THR A 162 -18.79 8.43 -1.52
N GLY A 163 -19.43 7.36 -2.00
CA GLY A 163 -19.89 7.28 -3.38
C GLY A 163 -18.81 6.94 -4.42
N HIS A 164 -17.52 6.98 -4.05
CA HIS A 164 -16.42 6.59 -4.93
C HIS A 164 -16.52 5.10 -5.29
N GLU A 165 -16.30 4.78 -6.58
CA GLU A 165 -16.48 3.42 -7.11
C GLU A 165 -15.62 2.41 -6.36
N TYR A 166 -14.32 2.70 -6.23
CA TYR A 166 -13.37 1.78 -5.64
C TYR A 166 -13.45 1.71 -4.11
N GLN A 167 -13.84 2.80 -3.42
CA GLN A 167 -14.17 2.75 -1.99
C GLN A 167 -15.37 1.86 -1.71
N ARG A 168 -16.41 1.90 -2.57
CA ARG A 168 -17.56 0.98 -2.46
C ARG A 168 -17.16 -0.47 -2.70
N ILE A 169 -16.27 -0.72 -3.65
CA ILE A 169 -15.72 -2.06 -3.89
C ILE A 169 -14.95 -2.56 -2.66
N ALA A 170 -14.06 -1.75 -2.10
CA ALA A 170 -13.32 -2.10 -0.89
C ALA A 170 -14.26 -2.39 0.29
N ALA A 171 -15.31 -1.58 0.48
CA ALA A 171 -16.31 -1.81 1.50
C ALA A 171 -16.99 -3.19 1.36
N LEU A 172 -17.36 -3.60 0.15
CA LEU A 172 -17.96 -4.93 -0.08
C LEU A 172 -17.03 -6.06 0.35
N TRP A 173 -15.76 -5.98 -0.04
CA TRP A 173 -14.76 -6.99 0.31
C TRP A 173 -14.46 -7.02 1.81
N VAL A 174 -14.31 -5.87 2.45
CA VAL A 174 -14.12 -5.81 3.92
C VAL A 174 -15.33 -6.34 4.65
N LEU A 175 -16.55 -5.92 4.30
CA LEU A 175 -17.78 -6.39 4.97
C LEU A 175 -17.99 -7.89 4.82
N LYS A 176 -17.65 -8.47 3.65
CA LYS A 176 -17.64 -9.93 3.45
C LYS A 176 -16.78 -10.62 4.51
N ASP A 177 -15.66 -10.01 4.86
CA ASP A 177 -14.65 -10.57 5.75
C ASP A 177 -14.88 -10.29 7.24
N VAL A 178 -15.48 -9.16 7.61
CA VAL A 178 -15.60 -8.72 9.02
C VAL A 178 -17.04 -8.58 9.52
N ALA A 179 -18.02 -8.40 8.63
CA ALA A 179 -19.42 -8.20 8.98
C ALA A 179 -20.36 -8.87 7.96
N PRO A 180 -20.25 -10.20 7.75
CA PRO A 180 -21.01 -10.90 6.72
C PRO A 180 -22.54 -10.79 6.88
N SER A 181 -23.03 -10.56 8.10
CA SER A 181 -24.45 -10.28 8.38
C SER A 181 -24.97 -9.03 7.66
N LYS A 182 -24.09 -8.06 7.36
CA LYS A 182 -24.41 -6.84 6.60
C LYS A 182 -24.16 -6.97 5.11
N LEU A 183 -23.40 -7.98 4.66
CA LEU A 183 -23.00 -8.11 3.25
C LEU A 183 -24.20 -8.07 2.29
N MET A 184 -25.28 -8.80 2.61
CA MET A 184 -26.48 -8.84 1.77
C MET A 184 -27.16 -7.48 1.59
N GLN A 185 -27.09 -6.60 2.60
CA GLN A 185 -27.60 -5.23 2.48
C GLN A 185 -26.76 -4.45 1.47
N TYR A 186 -25.44 -4.48 1.59
CA TYR A 186 -24.54 -3.73 0.72
C TYR A 186 -24.48 -4.28 -0.71
N VAL A 187 -24.69 -5.59 -0.89
CA VAL A 187 -24.90 -6.18 -2.22
C VAL A 187 -26.15 -5.59 -2.88
N ARG A 188 -27.27 -5.42 -2.17
CA ARG A 188 -28.45 -4.74 -2.73
C ARG A 188 -28.16 -3.28 -3.09
N LEU A 189 -27.48 -2.55 -2.21
CA LEU A 189 -27.08 -1.17 -2.48
C LEU A 189 -26.14 -1.07 -3.71
N ALA A 190 -25.30 -2.08 -3.97
CA ALA A 190 -24.48 -2.14 -5.19
C ALA A 190 -25.32 -2.30 -6.46
N TYR A 191 -26.39 -3.11 -6.41
CA TYR A 191 -27.33 -3.21 -7.53
C TYR A 191 -28.11 -1.91 -7.77
N GLU A 192 -28.48 -1.19 -6.71
CA GLU A 192 -29.10 0.13 -6.80
C GLU A 192 -28.15 1.20 -7.35
N ASP A 193 -26.86 1.14 -6.99
CA ASP A 193 -25.81 2.00 -7.56
C ASP A 193 -25.64 1.80 -9.08
N GLY A 194 -25.77 0.56 -9.55
CA GLY A 194 -25.88 0.23 -10.98
C GLY A 194 -24.56 0.30 -11.77
N ARG A 195 -23.47 0.85 -11.23
CA ARG A 195 -22.16 0.81 -11.92
C ARG A 195 -21.70 -0.64 -12.05
N LYS A 196 -21.38 -1.02 -13.29
CA LYS A 196 -21.03 -2.40 -13.66
C LYS A 196 -19.94 -2.97 -12.74
N ILE A 197 -18.87 -2.22 -12.49
CA ILE A 197 -17.72 -2.70 -11.71
C ILE A 197 -18.11 -2.91 -10.23
N VAL A 198 -18.95 -2.05 -9.65
CA VAL A 198 -19.46 -2.22 -8.27
C VAL A 198 -20.36 -3.45 -8.17
N VAL A 199 -21.27 -3.64 -9.13
CA VAL A 199 -22.18 -4.80 -9.18
C VAL A 199 -21.41 -6.12 -9.33
N ASP A 200 -20.43 -6.16 -10.23
CA ASP A 200 -19.61 -7.36 -10.44
C ASP A 200 -18.81 -7.72 -9.17
N ASN A 201 -18.24 -6.73 -8.48
CA ASN A 201 -17.57 -6.96 -7.20
C ASN A 201 -18.53 -7.41 -6.10
N ALA A 202 -19.76 -6.90 -6.05
CA ALA A 202 -20.77 -7.36 -5.10
C ALA A 202 -21.14 -8.83 -5.32
N ARG A 203 -21.25 -9.27 -6.58
CA ARG A 203 -21.45 -10.68 -6.94
C ARG A 203 -20.26 -11.53 -6.50
N ASN A 204 -19.04 -11.09 -6.80
CA ASN A 204 -17.82 -11.81 -6.44
C ASN A 204 -17.63 -11.94 -4.93
N ALA A 205 -17.88 -10.86 -4.17
CA ALA A 205 -17.84 -10.90 -2.72
C ALA A 205 -18.89 -11.88 -2.15
N LEU A 206 -20.11 -11.88 -2.70
CA LEU A 206 -21.15 -12.82 -2.29
C LEU A 206 -20.81 -14.29 -2.62
N LEU A 207 -20.17 -14.54 -3.77
CA LEU A 207 -19.69 -15.87 -4.14
C LEU A 207 -18.57 -16.33 -3.20
N ALA A 208 -17.59 -15.46 -2.93
CA ALA A 208 -16.48 -15.76 -2.02
C ALA A 208 -16.93 -15.98 -0.57
N TYR A 209 -18.03 -15.35 -0.13
CA TYR A 209 -18.63 -15.63 1.18
C TYR A 209 -19.27 -17.03 1.28
N LYS A 210 -19.73 -17.58 0.15
CA LYS A 210 -20.43 -18.88 0.08
C LYS A 210 -19.50 -20.06 -0.18
N ALA A 211 -18.27 -19.80 -0.59
CA ALA A 211 -17.23 -20.80 -0.86
C ALA A 211 -16.56 -21.25 0.44
#